data_AF-A0A2E2UWV0-F1
#
_entry.id   AF-A0A2E2UWV0-F1
#
_cell.length_a   1.000
_cell.length_b   1.000
_cell.length_c   1.000
_cell.angle_alpha   90.00
_cell.angle_beta   90.00
_cell.angle_gamma   90.00
#
_symmetry.space_group_name_H-M   'P 1'
#
loop_
_entity.id
_entity.type
_entity.pdbx_description
1 polymer ?
#
loop_
_entity_poly.entity_id
_entity_poly.type
_entity_poly.pdbx_seq_one_letter_code
_entity_poly.pdbx_strand_id
1 'polypeptide(L)'
;MDFYLNDIYTVLLMYSISFFGMIMFLDKKRLWIMLEYIINQKYAVLYYRKDTAFLTFLGVIHTLIIFGITVSFYLFSTGLQISHLSFMLIIVALVCFFIIKLLTIYLLALLFDIPDYYRKYYYECTTSLIFCSILFLPIIIFVSYFNNGIIIHNFSIYISYFLGSLYLISQIVMLNRLNLFSISHIFYNILYLCALEVLPCLVLFNVLRLIN
;
A
#
# COMPACT_ATOMS: atom_id res chain seq x y z
N MET A 1 -17.17 16.82 -11.80
CA MET A 1 -16.59 16.79 -10.44
C MET A 1 -17.26 15.63 -9.71
N ASP A 2 -17.13 14.41 -10.24
CA ASP A 2 -18.23 13.44 -10.09
C ASP A 2 -17.79 12.11 -9.47
N PHE A 3 -16.48 11.84 -9.34
CA PHE A 3 -16.00 10.58 -8.75
C PHE A 3 -15.90 10.64 -7.22
N TYR A 4 -15.24 11.68 -6.68
CA TYR A 4 -14.97 11.77 -5.23
C TYR A 4 -16.21 12.14 -4.38
N LEU A 5 -17.30 12.56 -5.02
CA LEU A 5 -18.60 12.79 -4.40
C LEU A 5 -19.63 11.72 -4.81
N ASN A 6 -19.18 10.64 -5.47
CA ASN A 6 -20.04 9.57 -5.93
C ASN A 6 -20.35 8.55 -4.84
N ASP A 7 -21.51 7.91 -4.94
CA ASP A 7 -21.92 6.80 -4.09
C ASP A 7 -20.95 5.62 -4.13
N ILE A 8 -20.36 5.31 -5.30
CA ILE A 8 -19.40 4.20 -5.39
C ILE A 8 -18.15 4.50 -4.54
N TYR A 9 -17.67 5.75 -4.54
CA TYR A 9 -16.53 6.15 -3.75
C TYR A 9 -16.85 6.12 -2.24
N THR A 10 -18.05 6.57 -1.86
CA THR A 10 -18.50 6.54 -0.46
C THR A 10 -18.64 5.10 0.05
N VAL A 11 -19.15 4.17 -0.78
CA VAL A 11 -19.24 2.73 -0.46
C VAL A 11 -17.86 2.11 -0.24
N LEU A 12 -16.86 2.46 -1.06
CA LEU A 12 -15.47 1.99 -0.89
C LEU A 12 -14.85 2.49 0.44
N LEU A 13 -15.14 3.74 0.82
CA LEU A 13 -14.70 4.27 2.11
C LEU A 13 -15.44 3.61 3.28
N MET A 14 -16.75 3.35 3.15
CA MET A 14 -17.51 2.60 4.16
C MET A 14 -16.95 1.20 4.37
N TYR A 15 -16.62 0.48 3.30
CA TYR A 15 -15.92 -0.81 3.39
C TYR A 15 -14.62 -0.67 4.19
N SER A 16 -13.82 0.36 3.89
CA SER A 16 -12.54 0.58 4.55
C SER A 16 -12.67 0.90 6.03
N ILE A 17 -13.70 1.67 6.42
CA ILE A 17 -14.04 1.92 7.83
C ILE A 17 -14.51 0.64 8.52
N SER A 18 -15.32 -0.18 7.85
CA SER A 18 -15.80 -1.45 8.40
C SER A 18 -14.64 -2.42 8.66
N PHE A 19 -13.65 -2.47 7.77
CA PHE A 19 -12.43 -3.26 7.94
C PHE A 19 -11.63 -2.78 9.17
N PHE A 20 -11.48 -1.47 9.33
CA PHE A 20 -10.83 -0.89 10.51
C PHE A 20 -11.57 -1.28 11.81
N GLY A 21 -12.91 -1.20 11.81
CA GLY A 21 -13.75 -1.65 12.92
C GLY A 21 -13.58 -3.14 13.22
N MET A 22 -13.46 -3.98 12.18
CA MET A 22 -13.23 -5.42 12.33
C MET A 22 -11.87 -5.72 12.98
N ILE A 23 -10.80 -5.02 12.60
CA ILE A 23 -9.48 -5.16 13.25
C ILE A 23 -9.58 -4.85 14.74
N MET A 24 -10.26 -3.75 15.10
CA MET A 24 -10.47 -3.37 16.51
C MET A 24 -11.31 -4.38 17.28
N PHE A 25 -12.32 -4.96 16.63
CA PHE A 25 -13.19 -5.94 17.26
C PHE A 25 -12.46 -7.24 17.60
N LEU A 26 -11.61 -7.72 16.68
CA LEU A 26 -10.81 -8.93 16.90
C LEU A 26 -9.77 -8.76 18.00
N ASP A 27 -9.06 -7.63 18.00
CA ASP A 27 -8.08 -7.32 19.03
C ASP A 27 -7.92 -5.80 19.20
N LYS A 28 -8.42 -5.29 20.33
CA LYS A 28 -8.40 -3.87 20.67
C LYS A 28 -6.98 -3.27 20.70
N LYS A 29 -5.96 -4.07 21.01
CA LYS A 29 -4.57 -3.59 21.10
C LYS A 29 -3.87 -3.61 19.74
N ARG A 30 -4.41 -4.36 18.78
CA ARG A 30 -3.76 -4.60 17.49
C ARG A 30 -3.47 -3.31 16.73
N LEU A 31 -4.42 -2.39 16.67
CA LEU A 31 -4.21 -1.10 16.00
C LEU A 31 -3.13 -0.26 16.66
N TRP A 32 -3.09 -0.21 18.00
CA TRP A 32 -2.07 0.55 18.72
C TRP A 32 -0.67 -0.02 18.45
N ILE A 33 -0.53 -1.34 18.50
CA ILE A 33 0.72 -2.03 18.17
C ILE A 33 1.09 -1.82 16.69
N MET A 34 0.10 -1.71 15.81
CA MET A 34 0.31 -1.44 14.39
C MET A 34 0.71 0.01 14.12
N LEU A 35 0.18 0.99 14.87
CA LEU A 35 0.63 2.38 14.78
C LEU A 35 2.09 2.54 15.22
N GLU A 36 2.52 1.71 16.18
CA GLU A 36 3.93 1.59 16.56
C GLU A 36 4.80 0.90 15.50
N TYR A 37 4.24 0.43 14.38
CA TYR A 37 4.97 -0.38 13.39
C TYR A 37 6.20 0.34 12.83
N ILE A 38 6.24 1.67 12.70
CA ILE A 38 7.45 2.37 12.25
C ILE A 38 8.60 2.24 13.26
N ILE A 39 8.26 2.30 14.55
CA ILE A 39 9.25 2.37 15.65
C ILE A 39 9.62 0.97 16.13
N ASN A 40 8.65 0.05 16.17
CA ASN A 40 8.79 -1.26 16.77
C ASN A 40 8.38 -2.41 15.84
N GLN A 41 9.12 -3.52 15.90
CA GLN A 41 8.83 -4.75 15.17
C GLN A 41 7.81 -5.66 15.88
N LYS A 42 7.35 -5.29 17.09
CA LYS A 42 6.39 -6.08 17.88
C LYS A 42 5.21 -6.60 17.07
N TYR A 43 4.63 -5.76 16.21
CA TYR A 43 3.52 -6.17 15.35
C TYR A 43 3.88 -7.35 14.46
N ALA A 44 5.00 -7.23 13.73
CA ALA A 44 5.46 -8.24 12.78
C ALA A 44 5.71 -9.59 13.50
N VAL A 45 6.33 -9.56 14.68
CA VAL A 45 6.66 -10.77 15.44
C VAL A 45 5.41 -11.44 16.03
N LEU A 46 4.48 -10.66 16.58
CA LEU A 46 3.31 -11.20 17.28
C LEU A 46 2.25 -11.76 16.33
N TYR A 47 2.00 -11.09 15.21
CA TYR A 47 0.88 -11.40 14.33
C TYR A 47 1.26 -12.27 13.13
N TYR A 48 2.55 -12.42 12.80
CA TYR A 48 3.02 -13.33 11.73
C TYR A 48 2.46 -14.75 11.86
N ARG A 49 2.31 -15.25 13.09
CA ARG A 49 1.80 -16.60 13.36
C ARG A 49 0.30 -16.65 13.67
N LYS A 50 -0.33 -15.52 13.97
CA LYS A 50 -1.72 -15.45 14.45
C LYS A 50 -2.71 -15.04 13.37
N ASP A 51 -2.23 -14.43 12.28
CA ASP A 51 -3.09 -13.93 11.24
C ASP A 51 -3.72 -15.05 10.43
N THR A 52 -5.04 -14.99 10.30
CA THR A 52 -5.80 -15.91 9.45
C THR A 52 -5.69 -15.50 7.98
N ALA A 53 -5.79 -16.48 7.08
CA ALA A 53 -5.83 -16.22 5.64
C ALA A 53 -6.98 -15.27 5.23
N PHE A 54 -8.10 -15.32 5.96
CA PHE A 54 -9.23 -14.43 5.72
C PHE A 54 -8.92 -12.97 6.04
N LEU A 55 -8.28 -12.70 7.18
CA LEU A 55 -7.93 -11.33 7.57
C LEU A 55 -6.88 -10.73 6.64
N THR A 56 -5.90 -11.52 6.23
CA THR A 56 -4.88 -11.09 5.27
C THR A 56 -5.49 -10.78 3.90
N PHE A 57 -6.42 -11.60 3.42
CA PHE A 57 -7.17 -11.34 2.18
C PHE A 57 -7.96 -10.03 2.24
N LEU A 58 -8.74 -9.81 3.30
CA LEU A 58 -9.47 -8.55 3.50
C LEU A 58 -8.53 -7.35 3.59
N GLY A 59 -7.38 -7.52 4.25
CA GLY A 59 -6.33 -6.51 4.35
C GLY A 59 -5.76 -6.12 2.99
N VAL A 60 -5.52 -7.09 2.10
CA VAL A 60 -5.05 -6.83 0.73
C VAL A 60 -6.09 -6.07 -0.09
N ILE A 61 -7.38 -6.42 0.03
CA ILE A 61 -8.45 -5.67 -0.64
C ILE A 61 -8.49 -4.22 -0.12
N HIS A 62 -8.41 -4.05 1.20
CA HIS A 62 -8.40 -2.73 1.81
C HIS A 62 -7.20 -1.89 1.36
N THR A 63 -5.99 -2.47 1.30
CA THR A 63 -4.82 -1.74 0.81
C THR A 63 -4.97 -1.37 -0.65
N LEU A 64 -5.46 -2.26 -1.52
CA LEU A 64 -5.70 -1.97 -2.94
C LEU A 64 -6.66 -0.78 -3.12
N ILE A 65 -7.76 -0.73 -2.36
CA ILE A 65 -8.73 0.36 -2.41
C ILE A 65 -8.07 1.68 -2.01
N ILE A 66 -7.39 1.70 -0.85
CA ILE A 66 -6.79 2.93 -0.33
C ILE A 66 -5.67 3.43 -1.24
N PHE A 67 -4.78 2.55 -1.69
CA PHE A 67 -3.73 2.93 -2.63
C PHE A 67 -4.31 3.38 -3.98
N GLY A 68 -5.37 2.74 -4.47
CA GLY A 68 -6.09 3.16 -5.67
C GLY A 68 -6.60 4.61 -5.57
N ILE A 69 -7.17 4.97 -4.41
CA ILE A 69 -7.62 6.35 -4.13
C ILE A 69 -6.44 7.32 -4.07
N THR A 70 -5.31 6.92 -3.45
CA THR A 70 -4.12 7.80 -3.41
C THR A 70 -3.53 8.04 -4.80
N VAL A 71 -3.50 7.03 -5.66
CA VAL A 71 -3.03 7.15 -7.06
C VAL A 71 -4.01 8.00 -7.88
N SER A 72 -5.31 7.88 -7.64
CA SER A 72 -6.30 8.71 -8.32
C SER A 72 -6.16 10.20 -7.96
N PHE A 73 -5.76 10.54 -6.72
CA PHE A 73 -5.43 11.92 -6.37
C PHE A 73 -4.25 12.46 -7.16
N TYR A 74 -3.20 11.66 -7.36
CA TYR A 74 -2.06 12.04 -8.18
C TYR A 74 -2.47 12.28 -9.64
N LEU A 75 -3.20 11.34 -10.25
CA LEU A 75 -3.65 11.48 -11.64
C LEU A 75 -4.59 12.68 -11.83
N PHE A 76 -5.50 12.90 -10.87
CA PHE A 76 -6.35 14.08 -10.86
C PHE A 76 -5.53 15.38 -10.86
N SER A 77 -4.43 15.43 -10.09
CA SER A 77 -3.55 16.59 -10.04
C SER A 77 -2.81 16.87 -11.35
N THR A 78 -2.63 15.85 -12.20
CA THR A 78 -2.05 16.00 -13.54
C THR A 78 -3.05 16.46 -14.61
N GLY A 79 -4.29 16.78 -14.20
CA GLY A 79 -5.34 17.28 -15.09
C GLY A 79 -6.22 16.19 -15.71
N LEU A 80 -6.04 14.92 -15.33
CA LEU A 80 -6.91 13.84 -15.78
C LEU A 80 -8.26 13.87 -15.07
N GLN A 81 -9.34 13.76 -15.84
CA GLN A 81 -10.66 13.49 -15.28
C GLN A 81 -10.74 12.03 -14.85
N ILE A 82 -10.92 11.82 -13.55
CA ILE A 82 -11.08 10.47 -13.00
C ILE A 82 -12.52 10.01 -13.21
N SER A 83 -12.71 9.09 -14.15
CA SER A 83 -13.96 8.35 -14.33
C SER A 83 -13.95 7.02 -13.55
N HIS A 84 -15.12 6.38 -13.40
CA HIS A 84 -15.19 5.04 -12.80
C HIS A 84 -14.33 4.01 -13.55
N LEU A 85 -14.29 4.10 -14.88
CA LEU A 85 -13.49 3.21 -15.70
C LEU A 85 -11.99 3.45 -15.48
N SER A 86 -11.57 4.72 -15.41
CA SER A 86 -10.19 5.09 -15.07
C SER A 86 -9.79 4.54 -13.69
N PHE A 87 -10.67 4.65 -12.69
CA PHE A 87 -10.41 4.11 -11.36
C PHE A 87 -10.29 2.58 -11.34
N MET A 88 -11.15 1.87 -12.09
CA MET A 88 -11.03 0.42 -12.24
C MET A 88 -9.71 0.02 -12.91
N LEU A 89 -9.24 0.77 -13.91
CA LEU A 89 -7.94 0.55 -14.54
C LEU A 89 -6.78 0.76 -13.55
N ILE A 90 -6.88 1.76 -12.66
CA ILE A 90 -5.89 1.96 -11.59
C ILE A 90 -5.85 0.74 -10.67
N ILE A 91 -7.01 0.22 -10.24
CA ILE A 91 -7.06 -0.99 -9.39
C ILE A 91 -6.44 -2.18 -10.12
N VAL A 92 -6.78 -2.41 -11.39
CA VAL A 92 -6.20 -3.50 -12.18
C VAL A 92 -4.69 -3.35 -12.29
N ALA A 93 -4.19 -2.14 -12.56
CA ALA A 93 -2.76 -1.86 -12.62
C ALA A 93 -2.05 -2.16 -11.28
N LEU A 94 -2.67 -1.78 -10.15
CA LEU A 94 -2.16 -2.10 -8.81
C LEU A 94 -2.17 -3.61 -8.53
N VAL A 95 -3.23 -4.33 -8.91
CA VAL A 95 -3.30 -5.79 -8.77
C VAL A 95 -2.19 -6.45 -9.57
N CYS A 96 -2.00 -6.06 -10.84
CA CYS A 96 -0.91 -6.54 -11.67
C CYS A 96 0.45 -6.26 -11.04
N PHE A 97 0.67 -5.06 -10.52
CA PHE A 97 1.89 -4.69 -9.80
C PHE A 97 2.14 -5.61 -8.59
N PHE A 98 1.11 -5.88 -7.77
CA PHE A 98 1.22 -6.79 -6.63
C PHE A 98 1.53 -8.23 -7.04
N ILE A 99 0.89 -8.74 -8.10
CA ILE A 99 1.14 -10.08 -8.62
C ILE A 99 2.57 -10.20 -9.13
N ILE A 100 3.05 -9.24 -9.92
CA ILE A 100 4.41 -9.22 -10.44
C ILE A 100 5.41 -9.20 -9.27
N LYS A 101 5.19 -8.33 -8.27
CA LYS A 101 6.03 -8.26 -7.08
C LYS A 101 6.04 -9.60 -6.32
N LEU A 102 4.88 -10.24 -6.16
CA LEU A 102 4.79 -11.55 -5.51
C LEU A 102 5.57 -12.64 -6.25
N LEU A 103 5.42 -12.69 -7.58
CA LEU A 103 6.12 -13.65 -8.42
C LEU A 103 7.63 -13.45 -8.38
N THR A 104 8.12 -12.20 -8.39
CA THR A 104 9.57 -11.94 -8.31
C THR A 104 10.14 -12.34 -6.95
N ILE A 105 9.46 -12.05 -5.82
CA ILE A 105 9.91 -12.51 -4.49
C ILE A 105 9.96 -14.05 -4.48
N TYR A 106 8.93 -14.72 -5.00
CA TYR A 106 8.85 -16.18 -5.02
C TYR A 106 9.94 -16.83 -5.88
N LEU A 107 10.21 -16.27 -7.07
CA LEU A 107 11.28 -16.76 -7.96
C LEU A 107 12.65 -16.61 -7.30
N LEU A 108 12.92 -15.47 -6.66
CA LEU A 108 14.16 -15.27 -5.91
C LEU A 108 14.29 -16.29 -4.77
N ALA A 109 13.20 -16.56 -4.04
CA ALA A 109 13.20 -17.54 -2.96
C ALA A 109 13.57 -18.95 -3.44
N LEU A 110 13.05 -19.35 -4.59
CA LEU A 110 13.36 -20.64 -5.23
C LEU A 110 14.81 -20.69 -5.72
N LEU A 111 15.30 -19.63 -6.35
CA LEU A 111 16.67 -19.57 -6.89
C LEU A 111 17.75 -19.65 -5.80
N PHE A 112 17.48 -19.08 -4.63
CA PHE A 112 18.42 -19.05 -3.51
C PHE A 112 18.16 -20.10 -2.44
N ASP A 113 17.11 -20.92 -2.58
CA ASP A 113 16.67 -21.93 -1.61
C ASP A 113 16.42 -21.37 -0.20
N ILE A 114 15.74 -20.21 -0.13
CA ILE A 114 15.46 -19.50 1.14
C ILE A 114 13.94 -19.24 1.33
N PRO A 115 13.10 -20.30 1.40
CA PRO A 115 11.64 -20.15 1.46
C PRO A 115 11.13 -19.46 2.73
N ASP A 116 11.85 -19.57 3.85
CA ASP A 116 11.46 -18.92 5.10
C ASP A 116 11.69 -17.40 5.07
N TYR A 117 12.75 -16.95 4.39
CA TYR A 117 13.02 -15.52 4.20
C TYR A 117 11.95 -14.88 3.31
N TYR A 118 11.47 -15.61 2.29
CA TYR A 118 10.33 -15.22 1.48
C TYR A 118 9.08 -14.96 2.31
N ARG A 119 8.70 -15.89 3.19
CA ARG A 119 7.48 -15.76 4.00
C ARG A 119 7.56 -14.56 4.94
N LYS A 120 8.72 -14.36 5.56
CA LYS A 120 8.97 -13.21 6.44
C LYS A 120 8.93 -11.89 5.66
N TYR A 121 9.61 -11.82 4.52
CA TYR A 121 9.62 -10.62 3.67
C TYR A 121 8.22 -10.27 3.16
N TYR A 122 7.47 -11.26 2.66
CA TYR A 122 6.10 -11.06 2.21
C TYR A 122 5.21 -10.53 3.34
N TYR A 123 5.34 -11.08 4.55
CA TYR A 123 4.58 -10.60 5.69
C TYR A 123 4.97 -9.17 6.09
N GLU A 124 6.25 -8.84 6.18
CA GLU A 124 6.69 -7.46 6.47
C GLU A 124 6.24 -6.46 5.39
N CYS A 125 6.24 -6.88 4.12
CA CYS A 125 5.74 -6.06 3.02
C CYS A 125 4.22 -5.83 3.13
N THR A 126 3.43 -6.89 3.32
CA THR A 126 1.97 -6.75 3.49
C THR A 126 1.59 -5.94 4.73
N THR A 127 2.26 -6.15 5.86
CA THR A 127 2.02 -5.37 7.08
C THR A 127 2.39 -3.89 6.92
N SER A 128 3.48 -3.56 6.22
CA SER A 128 3.84 -2.17 5.89
C SER A 128 2.74 -1.47 5.08
N LEU A 129 2.14 -2.17 4.11
CA LEU A 129 1.08 -1.64 3.27
C LEU A 129 -0.22 -1.43 4.03
N ILE A 130 -0.61 -2.39 4.87
CA ILE A 130 -1.79 -2.25 5.74
C ILE A 130 -1.55 -1.11 6.73
N PHE A 131 -0.33 -0.93 7.22
CA PHE A 131 0.01 0.21 8.09
C PHE A 131 -0.21 1.53 7.35
N CYS A 132 0.33 1.67 6.14
CA CYS A 132 0.09 2.85 5.32
C CYS A 132 -1.39 3.06 5.04
N SER A 133 -2.15 2.02 4.70
CA SER A 133 -3.57 2.16 4.37
C SER A 133 -4.40 2.65 5.56
N ILE A 134 -4.10 2.15 6.77
CA ILE A 134 -4.75 2.62 8.01
C ILE A 134 -4.40 4.08 8.30
N LEU A 135 -3.15 4.48 8.08
CA LEU A 135 -2.73 5.87 8.29
C LEU A 135 -3.33 6.82 7.24
N PHE A 136 -3.45 6.38 5.99
CA PHE A 136 -3.98 7.19 4.89
C PHE A 136 -5.49 7.37 4.97
N LEU A 137 -6.22 6.38 5.47
CA LEU A 137 -7.69 6.43 5.57
C LEU A 137 -8.26 7.70 6.22
N PRO A 138 -7.86 8.14 7.43
CA PRO A 138 -8.39 9.35 8.04
C PRO A 138 -8.06 10.60 7.21
N ILE A 139 -6.88 10.64 6.57
CA ILE A 139 -6.48 11.74 5.69
C ILE A 139 -7.38 11.79 4.46
N ILE A 140 -7.63 10.63 3.83
CA ILE A 140 -8.49 10.51 2.65
C ILE A 140 -9.91 10.96 2.98
N ILE A 141 -10.48 10.50 4.09
CA ILE A 141 -11.83 10.90 4.52
C ILE A 141 -11.89 12.41 4.74
N PHE A 142 -10.93 12.97 5.48
CA PHE A 142 -10.88 14.40 5.75
C PHE A 142 -10.79 15.20 4.44
N VAL A 143 -9.84 14.87 3.57
CA VAL A 143 -9.62 15.55 2.30
C VAL A 143 -10.85 15.47 1.37
N SER A 144 -11.56 14.34 1.38
CA SER A 144 -12.68 14.11 0.47
C SER A 144 -13.94 14.87 0.85
N TYR A 145 -14.26 14.94 2.15
CA TYR A 145 -15.52 15.51 2.62
C TYR A 145 -15.38 16.90 3.22
N PHE A 146 -14.18 17.34 3.57
CA PHE A 146 -13.99 18.68 4.10
C PHE A 146 -14.30 19.72 3.02
N ASN A 147 -15.21 20.64 3.36
CA ASN A 147 -15.64 21.74 2.50
C ASN A 147 -15.99 21.26 1.07
N ASN A 148 -16.81 20.20 0.96
CA ASN A 148 -17.26 19.59 -0.30
C ASN A 148 -16.12 19.19 -1.27
N GLY A 149 -14.97 18.77 -0.73
CA GLY A 149 -13.85 18.28 -1.53
C GLY A 149 -13.03 19.39 -2.21
N ILE A 150 -13.20 20.65 -1.81
CA ILE A 150 -12.38 21.78 -2.29
C ILE A 150 -10.89 21.54 -2.05
N ILE A 151 -10.54 20.82 -0.97
CA ILE A 151 -9.16 20.46 -0.66
C ILE A 151 -8.55 19.59 -1.77
N ILE A 152 -9.29 18.62 -2.32
CA ILE A 152 -8.80 17.78 -3.43
C ILE A 152 -8.46 18.66 -4.63
N HIS A 153 -9.34 19.61 -4.96
CA HIS A 153 -9.13 20.49 -6.11
C HIS A 153 -7.84 21.30 -5.99
N ASN A 154 -7.59 21.90 -4.83
CA ASN A 154 -6.51 22.86 -4.67
C ASN A 154 -5.19 22.22 -4.22
N PHE A 155 -5.24 21.07 -3.53
CA PHE A 155 -4.08 20.49 -2.86
C PHE A 155 -3.82 19.01 -3.20
N SER A 156 -4.52 18.42 -4.18
CA SER A 156 -4.33 17.01 -4.59
C SER A 156 -2.87 16.62 -4.79
N ILE A 157 -2.07 17.48 -5.44
CA ILE A 157 -0.65 17.20 -5.69
C ILE A 157 0.15 17.11 -4.38
N TYR A 158 -0.03 18.05 -3.45
CA TYR A 158 0.65 18.07 -2.16
C TYR A 158 0.25 16.88 -1.29
N ILE A 159 -1.03 16.52 -1.31
CA ILE A 159 -1.56 15.36 -0.60
C ILE A 159 -0.94 14.08 -1.16
N SER A 160 -0.89 13.93 -2.49
CA SER A 160 -0.28 12.75 -3.13
C SER A 160 1.21 12.61 -2.80
N TYR A 161 1.97 13.71 -2.81
CA TYR A 161 3.38 13.69 -2.42
C TYR A 161 3.57 13.40 -0.93
N PHE A 162 2.72 13.94 -0.06
CA PHE A 162 2.77 13.67 1.36
C PHE A 162 2.54 12.17 1.65
N LEU A 163 1.48 11.59 1.09
CA LEU A 163 1.17 10.16 1.23
C LEU A 163 2.27 9.29 0.60
N GLY A 164 2.78 9.68 -0.57
CA GLY A 164 3.91 9.02 -1.22
C GLY A 164 5.18 9.03 -0.36
N SER A 165 5.48 10.15 0.30
CA SER A 165 6.65 10.25 1.19
C SER A 165 6.53 9.35 2.42
N LEU A 166 5.34 9.26 3.01
CA LEU A 166 5.06 8.35 4.13
C LEU A 166 5.20 6.88 3.73
N TYR A 167 4.72 6.54 2.53
CA TYR A 167 4.94 5.21 1.96
C TYR A 167 6.43 4.90 1.80
N LEU A 168 7.22 5.81 1.21
CA LEU A 168 8.66 5.62 1.06
C LEU A 168 9.38 5.45 2.40
N ILE A 169 9.04 6.25 3.41
CA ILE A 169 9.58 6.10 4.77
C ILE A 169 9.26 4.71 5.31
N SER A 170 8.03 4.22 5.14
CA SER A 170 7.64 2.88 5.60
C SER A 170 8.45 1.76 4.91
N GLN A 171 8.75 1.90 3.61
CA GLN A 171 9.57 0.94 2.87
C GLN A 171 11.02 0.97 3.34
N ILE A 172 11.61 2.16 3.53
CA ILE A 172 12.98 2.28 4.07
C ILE A 172 13.09 1.64 5.44
N VAL A 173 12.10 1.86 6.32
CA VAL A 173 12.04 1.23 7.64
C VAL A 173 11.97 -0.29 7.52
N MET A 174 11.13 -0.82 6.62
CA MET A 174 11.05 -2.26 6.36
C MET A 174 12.40 -2.83 5.88
N LEU A 175 13.03 -2.20 4.89
CA LEU A 175 14.31 -2.64 4.34
C LEU A 175 15.43 -2.63 5.40
N ASN A 176 15.46 -1.62 6.27
CA ASN A 176 16.39 -1.55 7.40
C ASN A 176 16.21 -2.74 8.36
N ARG A 177 14.97 -3.14 8.65
CA ARG A 177 14.65 -4.23 9.58
C ARG A 177 15.06 -5.60 9.07
N LEU A 178 15.00 -5.76 7.75
CA LEU A 178 15.44 -6.97 7.06
C LEU A 178 16.97 -7.05 6.93
N ASN A 179 17.72 -6.06 7.46
CA ASN A 179 19.18 -5.96 7.34
C ASN A 179 19.68 -6.00 5.88
N LEU A 180 18.85 -5.56 4.93
CA LEU A 180 19.17 -5.45 3.51
C LEU A 180 20.23 -4.36 3.21
N PHE A 181 20.67 -3.60 4.22
CA PHE A 181 21.79 -2.66 4.10
C PHE A 181 23.11 -3.19 4.69
N SER A 182 23.16 -4.47 5.08
CA SER A 182 24.41 -5.06 5.56
C SER A 182 25.49 -5.08 4.47
N ILE A 183 26.69 -4.65 4.86
CA ILE A 183 27.82 -4.40 3.94
C ILE A 183 28.31 -5.68 3.25
N SER A 184 28.11 -6.85 3.87
CA SER A 184 28.60 -8.13 3.36
C SER A 184 27.94 -8.60 2.06
N HIS A 185 26.77 -8.05 1.69
CA HIS A 185 26.00 -8.47 0.51
C HIS A 185 25.46 -7.31 -0.33
N ILE A 186 26.10 -6.13 -0.31
CA ILE A 186 25.62 -4.92 -1.01
C ILE A 186 25.26 -5.18 -2.48
N PHE A 187 26.05 -5.96 -3.22
CA PHE A 187 25.75 -6.28 -4.62
C PHE A 187 24.43 -7.07 -4.77
N TYR A 188 24.22 -8.08 -3.92
CA TYR A 188 22.97 -8.85 -3.90
C TYR A 188 21.79 -7.98 -3.44
N ASN A 189 22.02 -7.05 -2.51
CA ASN A 189 20.99 -6.12 -2.03
C ASN A 189 20.59 -5.10 -3.12
N ILE A 190 21.54 -4.62 -3.94
CA ILE A 190 21.25 -3.76 -5.09
C ILE A 190 20.46 -4.53 -6.15
N LEU A 191 20.90 -5.74 -6.49
CA LEU A 191 20.19 -6.59 -7.45
C LEU A 191 18.76 -6.90 -6.95
N TYR A 192 18.62 -7.16 -5.65
CA TYR A 192 17.35 -7.37 -4.96
C TYR A 192 16.44 -6.13 -5.07
N LEU A 193 16.92 -4.94 -4.69
CA LEU A 193 16.18 -3.68 -4.80
C LEU A 193 15.73 -3.39 -6.24
N CYS A 194 16.60 -3.62 -7.22
CA CYS A 194 16.30 -3.43 -8.63
C CYS A 194 15.19 -4.39 -9.11
N ALA A 195 15.28 -5.68 -8.76
CA ALA A 195 14.32 -6.68 -9.19
C ALA A 195 12.95 -6.55 -8.49
N LEU A 196 12.94 -6.15 -7.22
CA LEU A 196 11.74 -6.17 -6.38
C LEU A 196 11.02 -4.85 -6.23
N GLU A 197 11.73 -3.74 -6.35
CA GLU A 197 11.14 -2.41 -6.21
C GLU A 197 11.18 -1.64 -7.51
N VAL A 198 12.36 -1.49 -8.13
CA VAL A 198 12.51 -0.64 -9.32
C VAL A 198 11.75 -1.21 -10.52
N LEU A 199 11.92 -2.50 -10.81
CA LEU A 199 11.31 -3.12 -11.99
C LEU A 199 9.78 -3.13 -11.94
N PRO A 200 9.12 -3.56 -10.84
CA PRO A 200 7.67 -3.44 -10.72
C PRO A 200 7.19 -1.98 -10.80
N CYS A 201 7.92 -1.02 -10.22
CA CYS A 201 7.55 0.39 -10.28
C CYS A 201 7.63 0.96 -11.70
N LEU A 202 8.63 0.56 -12.48
CA LEU A 202 8.74 0.94 -13.91
C LEU A 202 7.58 0.37 -14.73
N VAL A 203 7.18 -0.88 -14.47
CA VAL A 203 6.01 -1.49 -15.12
C VAL A 203 4.75 -0.71 -14.76
N LEU A 204 4.54 -0.39 -13.48
CA LEU A 204 3.39 0.40 -13.03
C LEU A 204 3.35 1.77 -13.70
N PHE A 205 4.48 2.48 -13.77
CA PHE A 205 4.55 3.79 -14.41
C PHE A 205 4.24 3.73 -15.90
N ASN A 206 4.74 2.70 -16.62
CA ASN A 206 4.42 2.51 -18.03
C ASN A 206 2.93 2.19 -18.24
N VAL A 207 2.33 1.35 -17.39
CA VAL A 207 0.89 1.05 -17.45
C VAL A 207 0.07 2.29 -17.17
N LEU A 208 0.42 3.08 -16.15
CA LEU A 208 -0.27 4.34 -15.83
C LEU A 208 -0.14 5.36 -16.96
N ARG A 209 1.02 5.41 -17.63
CA ARG A 209 1.22 6.27 -18.81
C ARG A 209 0.33 5.85 -19.99
N LEU A 210 0.03 4.57 -20.16
CA LEU A 210 -0.89 4.09 -21.20
C LEU A 210 -2.36 4.37 -20.89
N ILE A 211 -2.69 4.60 -19.61
CA ILE A 211 -4.04 4.96 -19.16
C ILE A 211 -4.29 6.47 -19.30
N ASN A 212 -3.21 7.27 -19.37
CA ASN A 212 -3.21 8.72 -19.57
C ASN A 212 -3.23 9.06 -21.07
#